data_AF-A0A7J4VSF8-F1
#
_entry.id   AF-A0A7J4VSF8-F1
#
_cell.length_a   1.000
_cell.length_b   1.000
_cell.length_c   1.000
_cell.angle_alpha   90.00
_cell.angle_beta   90.00
_cell.angle_gamma   90.00
#
_symmetry.space_group_name_H-M   'P 1'
#
loop_
_entity.id
_entity.type
_entity.pdbx_description
1 polymer ?
#
loop_
_entity_poly.entity_id
_entity_poly.type
_entity_poly.pdbx_seq_one_letter_code
_entity_poly.pdbx_strand_id
1 'polypeptide(L)' 'MSRSLLPSQTTISAVPVTPLEQEVLSHLARGRSNREIARKLGISPSTAGTHVENLYRKLGVSTRAAAALIAAKRGFVT' A
#
# COMPACT_ATOMS: atom_id res chain seq x y z
N MET A 1 -37.75 8.98 22.82
CA MET A 1 -37.39 7.55 22.76
C MET A 1 -37.53 7.17 21.29
N SER A 2 -36.49 7.10 20.45
CA SER A 2 -35.38 6.16 20.55
C SER A 2 -34.19 6.64 19.73
N ARG A 3 -33.02 6.36 20.30
CA ARG A 3 -31.68 6.71 19.87
C ARG A 3 -31.23 5.70 18.80
N SER A 4 -31.10 6.11 17.56
CA SER A 4 -30.42 5.31 16.53
C SER A 4 -29.14 6.03 16.13
N LEU A 5 -28.10 5.81 16.93
CA LEU A 5 -26.74 6.16 16.58
C LEU A 5 -26.31 5.22 15.45
N LEU A 6 -26.25 5.73 14.22
CA LEU A 6 -25.56 5.02 13.15
C LEU A 6 -24.06 4.89 13.52
N PRO A 7 -23.43 3.76 13.18
CA PRO A 7 -22.04 3.51 13.52
C PRO A 7 -21.16 4.59 12.88
N SER A 8 -20.30 5.19 13.71
CA SER A 8 -19.17 6.00 13.27
C SER A 8 -18.39 5.18 12.25
N GLN A 9 -18.57 5.48 10.97
CA GLN A 9 -17.63 5.05 9.95
C GLN A 9 -16.32 5.73 10.34
N THR A 10 -15.45 4.98 11.02
CA THR A 10 -14.03 5.27 11.13
C THR A 10 -13.57 5.41 9.71
N THR A 11 -13.49 6.65 9.22
CA THR A 11 -12.86 6.98 7.96
C THR A 11 -11.43 6.49 8.12
N ILE A 12 -11.13 5.32 7.56
CA ILE A 12 -9.77 4.85 7.40
C ILE A 12 -9.11 5.96 6.62
N SER A 13 -8.32 6.78 7.32
CA SER A 13 -7.67 7.95 6.75
C SER A 13 -6.83 7.44 5.58
N ALA A 14 -7.37 7.61 4.37
CA ALA A 14 -6.81 7.04 3.17
C ALA A 14 -5.59 7.90 2.87
N VAL A 15 -4.44 7.49 3.41
CA VAL A 15 -3.15 8.12 3.10
C VAL A 15 -3.08 8.24 1.58
N PRO A 16 -3.00 9.45 1.02
CA PRO A 16 -3.03 9.65 -0.41
C PRO A 16 -1.77 9.02 -1.01
N VAL A 17 -1.97 7.84 -1.60
CA VAL A 17 -0.96 7.11 -2.36
C VAL A 17 -1.17 7.43 -3.84
N THR A 18 -0.09 7.84 -4.51
CA THR A 18 -0.13 8.13 -5.94
C THR A 18 -0.48 6.87 -6.73
N PRO A 19 -0.96 6.97 -7.99
CA PRO A 19 -1.24 5.79 -8.81
C PRO A 19 -0.06 4.81 -8.91
N LEU A 20 1.15 5.34 -9.06
CA LEU A 20 2.38 4.54 -9.07
C LEU A 20 2.63 3.83 -7.73
N GLU A 21 2.37 4.51 -6.60
CA GLU A 21 2.50 3.90 -5.28
C GLU A 21 1.45 2.82 -5.03
N GLN A 22 0.25 2.94 -5.61
CA GLN A 22 -0.77 1.89 -5.56
C GLN A 22 -0.35 0.66 -6.36
N GLU A 23 0.26 0.82 -7.53
CA GLU A 23 0.80 -0.32 -8.30
C GLU A 23 1.94 -1.02 -7.55
N VAL A 24 2.86 -0.25 -6.96
CA VAL A 24 3.93 -0.77 -6.09
C VAL A 24 3.33 -1.54 -4.91
N LEU A 25 2.35 -0.97 -4.19
CA LEU A 25 1.59 -1.62 -3.11
C LEU A 25 0.98 -2.95 -3.55
N SER A 26 0.30 -2.95 -4.70
CA SER A 26 -0.38 -4.13 -5.22
C SER A 26 0.60 -5.23 -5.63
N HIS A 27 1.80 -4.86 -6.10
CA HIS A 27 2.86 -5.83 -6.38
C HIS A 27 3.55 -6.35 -5.11
N LEU A 28 3.77 -5.50 -4.11
CA LEU A 28 4.26 -5.91 -2.78
C LEU A 28 3.31 -6.93 -2.13
N ALA A 29 2.00 -6.67 -2.21
CA ALA A 29 0.96 -7.54 -1.68
C ALA A 29 0.97 -8.94 -2.32
N ARG A 30 1.34 -9.03 -3.60
CA ARG A 30 1.54 -10.29 -4.34
C ARG A 30 2.91 -10.95 -4.10
N GLY A 31 3.70 -10.44 -3.14
CA GLY A 31 5.02 -11.01 -2.81
C GLY A 31 6.16 -10.63 -3.76
N ARG A 32 5.95 -9.75 -4.75
CA ARG A 32 6.95 -9.43 -5.78
C ARG A 32 8.15 -8.63 -5.26
N SER A 33 9.36 -9.11 -5.48
CA SER A 33 10.61 -8.40 -5.17
C SER A 33 10.71 -7.04 -5.87
N ASN A 34 11.57 -6.14 -5.38
CA ASN A 34 11.80 -4.84 -6.01
C ASN A 34 12.26 -4.97 -7.47
N ARG A 35 12.99 -6.05 -7.81
CA ARG A 35 13.41 -6.36 -9.18
C ARG A 35 12.22 -6.74 -10.08
N GLU A 36 11.26 -7.49 -9.56
CA GLU A 36 10.03 -7.83 -10.29
C GLU A 36 9.12 -6.62 -10.46
N ILE A 37 8.98 -5.80 -9.41
CA ILE A 37 8.26 -4.53 -9.46
C ILE A 37 8.86 -3.62 -10.52
N ALA A 38 10.18 -3.45 -10.50
CA ALA A 38 10.92 -2.67 -11.48
C ALA A 38 10.66 -3.11 -12.92
N ARG A 39 10.72 -4.44 -13.18
CA ARG A 39 10.40 -5.00 -14.51
C ARG A 39 8.96 -4.73 -14.94
N LYS A 40 8.00 -4.80 -14.02
CA LYS A 40 6.58 -4.57 -14.32
C LYS A 40 6.27 -3.09 -14.58
N LEU A 41 6.95 -2.20 -13.88
CA LEU A 41 6.77 -0.75 -13.99
C LEU A 41 7.69 -0.09 -15.04
N GLY A 42 8.60 -0.84 -15.66
CA GLY A 42 9.55 -0.29 -16.64
C GLY A 42 10.59 0.66 -16.04
N ILE A 43 10.91 0.50 -14.75
CA ILE A 43 11.87 1.36 -14.01
C ILE A 43 13.08 0.55 -13.52
N SER A 44 14.10 1.23 -12.98
CA SER A 44 15.25 0.54 -12.39
C SER A 44 14.90 -0.12 -11.04
N PRO A 45 15.57 -1.22 -10.65
CA PRO A 45 15.41 -1.83 -9.32
C PRO A 45 15.66 -0.86 -8.17
N SER A 46 16.62 0.05 -8.33
CA SER A 46 16.93 1.08 -7.33
C SER A 46 15.78 2.07 -7.19
N THR A 47 15.20 2.53 -8.31
CA THR A 47 14.03 3.42 -8.32
C THR A 47 12.82 2.75 -7.67
N ALA A 48 12.58 1.46 -7.97
CA ALA A 48 11.53 0.68 -7.29
C ALA A 48 11.78 0.59 -5.78
N GLY A 49 13.03 0.41 -5.35
CA GLY A 49 13.42 0.46 -3.94
C GLY A 49 13.05 1.78 -3.27
N THR A 50 13.38 2.91 -3.90
CA THR A 50 13.02 4.25 -3.39
C THR A 50 11.50 4.44 -3.28
N HIS A 51 10.73 3.96 -4.27
CA HIS A 51 9.27 4.01 -4.17
C HIS A 51 8.74 3.17 -2.99
N VAL A 52 9.31 1.98 -2.77
CA VAL A 52 8.95 1.10 -1.64
C VAL A 52 9.28 1.74 -0.30
N GLU A 53 10.43 2.39 -0.16
CA GLU A 53 10.80 3.11 1.08
C GLU A 53 9.90 4.32 1.34
N ASN A 54 9.61 5.13 0.31
CA ASN A 54 8.68 6.24 0.44
C ASN A 54 7.28 5.76 0.82
N LEU A 55 6.86 4.64 0.24
CA LEU A 55 5.61 3.99 0.59
C LEU A 55 5.60 3.52 2.05
N TYR A 56 6.67 2.90 2.53
CA TYR A 56 6.81 2.51 3.94
C TYR A 56 6.65 3.72 4.87
N ARG A 57 7.34 4.82 4.57
CA ARG A 57 7.21 6.08 5.32
C ARG A 57 5.79 6.61 5.32
N LYS A 58 5.10 6.61 4.17
CA LYS A 58 3.70 7.05 4.04
C LYS A 58 2.72 6.16 4.80
N LEU A 59 2.96 4.85 4.79
CA LEU A 59 2.12 3.87 5.48
C LEU A 59 2.43 3.75 6.97
N GLY A 60 3.51 4.39 7.45
CA GLY A 60 3.94 4.29 8.85
C GLY A 60 4.47 2.91 9.23
N VAL A 61 5.03 2.17 8.27
CA VAL A 61 5.58 0.83 8.48
C VAL A 61 7.06 0.80 8.12
N SER A 62 7.77 -0.19 8.65
CA SER A 62 9.20 -0.41 8.40
C SER A 62 9.50 -1.77 7.78
N THR A 63 8.48 -2.63 7.62
CA THR A 63 8.66 -3.98 7.09
C THR A 63 7.79 -4.23 5.87
N ARG A 64 8.33 -5.05 4.97
CA ARG A 64 7.63 -5.53 3.78
C ARG A 64 6.35 -6.28 4.13
N ALA A 65 6.39 -7.12 5.17
CA ALA A 65 5.23 -7.88 5.62
C ALA A 65 4.13 -6.95 6.12
N ALA A 66 4.47 -5.90 6.88
CA ALA A 66 3.49 -4.91 7.34
C ALA A 66 2.90 -4.12 6.16
N ALA A 67 3.72 -3.71 5.19
CA ALA A 67 3.22 -3.05 3.98
C ALA A 67 2.29 -3.94 3.16
N ALA A 68 2.63 -5.21 2.96
CA ALA A 68 1.79 -6.19 2.26
C ALA A 68 0.47 -6.45 3.01
N LEU A 69 0.50 -6.52 4.34
CA LEU A 69 -0.70 -6.66 5.17
C LEU A 69 -1.63 -5.44 5.03
N ILE A 70 -1.07 -4.22 5.04
CA ILE A 70 -1.85 -3.00 4.82
C ILE A 70 -2.44 -2.99 3.41
N ALA A 71 -1.67 -3.41 2.40
CA ALA A 71 -2.14 -3.52 1.03
C ALA A 71 -3.33 -4.48 0.92
N ALA A 72 -3.24 -5.65 1.56
CA ALA A 72 -4.33 -6.63 1.63
C ALA A 72 -5.57 -6.07 2.33
N LYS A 73 -5.39 -5.43 3.50
CA LYS A 73 -6.50 -4.80 4.26
C LYS A 73 -7.20 -3.69 3.48
N ARG A 74 -6.48 -3.00 2.59
CA ARG A 74 -7.02 -1.93 1.74
C ARG A 74 -7.57 -2.44 0.39
N GLY A 75 -7.60 -3.75 0.16
CA GLY A 75 -8.17 -4.34 -1.05
C GLY A 75 -7.26 -4.28 -2.29
N PHE A 76 -5.96 -4.01 -2.14
CA PHE A 76 -5.00 -4.01 -3.26
C PHE A 76 -4.57 -5.42 -3.69
N VAL A 77 -5.12 -6.46 -3.06
CA VAL A 77 -4.97 -7.87 -3.43
C VAL A 77 -6.21 -8.25 -4.24
N THR A 78 -6.03 -8.35 -5.55
CA THR A 78 -6.98 -8.95 -6.50
C THR A 78 -6.18 -9.83 -7.44
#